data_AF-A0A839UJ11-F1
#
_entry.id   AF-A0A839UJ11-F1
#
_cell.length_a   1.000
_cell.length_b   1.000
_cell.length_c   1.000
_cell.angle_alpha   90.00
_cell.angle_beta   90.00
_cell.angle_gamma   90.00
#
_symmetry.space_group_name_H-M   'P 1'
#
loop_
_entity.id
_entity.type
_entity.pdbx_description
1 polymer ?
#
loop_
_entity_poly.entity_id
_entity_poly.type
_entity_poly.pdbx_seq_one_letter_code
_entity_poly.pdbx_strand_id
1 'polypeptide(L)'
;MPGDPIPALLPRNGGHQFLLYGNSCSGVPGALHEKTFASVNAVVRRLNPQPEFILFPGDEIIGLSPDSTLLRAQWRYWFETEMAWLDRAATPGTRRATTPLTIR
;
A
#
# COMPACT_ATOMS: atom_id res chain seq x y z
N MET A 1 1.22 19.54 13.50
CA MET A 1 1.17 18.53 14.59
C MET A 1 1.16 17.12 14.00
N PRO A 2 1.53 16.06 14.73
CA PRO A 2 1.13 14.71 14.34
C PRO A 2 -0.40 14.69 14.28
N GLY A 3 -0.97 14.55 13.08
CA GLY A 3 -2.43 14.45 12.88
C GLY A 3 -3.06 15.42 11.88
N ASP A 4 -2.36 16.47 11.43
CA ASP A 4 -2.97 17.42 10.48
C ASP A 4 -3.01 16.83 9.06
N PRO A 5 -4.10 17.06 8.28
CA PRO A 5 -4.16 16.67 6.88
C PRO A 5 -3.02 17.27 6.05
N ILE A 6 -2.54 16.50 5.07
CA ILE A 6 -1.55 16.92 4.08
C ILE A 6 -2.31 17.21 2.78
N PRO A 7 -2.33 18.45 2.26
CA PRO A 7 -2.94 18.73 0.98
C PRO A 7 -2.33 17.88 -0.13
N ALA A 8 -3.15 17.14 -0.85
CA ALA A 8 -2.69 16.31 -1.96
C ALA A 8 -2.37 17.17 -3.19
N LEU A 9 -1.43 16.70 -4.01
CA LEU A 9 -1.14 17.29 -5.30
C LEU A 9 -2.24 16.90 -6.28
N LEU A 10 -2.98 17.89 -6.77
CA LEU A 10 -4.06 17.68 -7.73
C LEU A 10 -3.64 18.12 -9.14
N PRO A 11 -4.10 17.41 -10.19
CA PRO A 11 -3.89 17.84 -11.56
C PRO A 11 -4.58 19.18 -11.82
N ARG A 12 -3.91 20.08 -12.55
CA ARG A 12 -4.45 21.43 -12.83
C ARG A 12 -5.58 21.41 -13.87
N ASN A 13 -5.50 20.56 -14.89
CA ASN A 13 -6.37 20.57 -16.07
C ASN A 13 -6.86 19.17 -16.44
N GLY A 14 -7.61 18.53 -15.56
CA GLY A 14 -8.05 17.14 -15.74
C GLY A 14 -6.91 16.12 -15.59
N GLY A 15 -7.27 14.85 -15.36
CA GLY A 15 -6.35 13.78 -15.02
C GLY A 15 -6.67 13.18 -13.65
N HIS A 16 -5.90 12.15 -13.27
CA HIS A 16 -6.11 11.42 -12.02
C HIS A 16 -5.03 11.73 -11.00
N GLN A 17 -5.42 11.79 -9.73
CA GLN A 17 -4.52 11.79 -8.60
C GLN A 17 -4.43 10.37 -8.02
N PHE A 18 -3.24 9.79 -8.06
CA PHE A 18 -3.00 8.42 -7.64
C PHE A 18 -1.66 8.30 -6.90
N LEU A 19 -1.46 7.17 -6.23
CA LEU A 19 -0.21 6.85 -5.55
C LEU A 19 0.50 5.68 -6.27
N LEU A 20 1.80 5.83 -6.55
CA LEU A 20 2.67 4.72 -6.92
C LEU A 20 3.41 4.26 -5.67
N TYR A 21 3.13 3.03 -5.21
CA TYR A 21 3.56 2.54 -3.90
C TYR A 21 4.17 1.15 -4.01
N GLY A 22 5.50 1.03 -3.91
CA GLY A 22 6.19 -0.26 -3.99
C GLY A 22 7.46 -0.27 -3.15
N ASN A 23 8.21 -1.37 -3.22
CA ASN A 23 9.46 -1.57 -2.48
C ASN A 23 9.31 -1.42 -0.96
N SER A 24 8.16 -1.81 -0.41
CA SER A 24 8.00 -1.88 1.04
C SER A 24 8.78 -3.05 1.64
N CYS A 25 8.96 -4.14 0.88
CA CYS A 25 9.63 -5.37 1.29
C CYS A 25 9.16 -5.88 2.67
N SER A 26 7.86 -5.74 2.94
CA SER A 26 7.26 -5.98 4.27
C SER A 26 6.64 -7.38 4.36
N GLY A 27 5.54 -7.58 5.09
CA GLY A 27 4.87 -8.87 5.22
C GLY A 27 5.45 -9.78 6.29
N VAL A 28 6.40 -9.31 7.12
CA VAL A 28 6.95 -10.10 8.24
C VAL A 28 6.69 -9.36 9.56
N PRO A 29 5.88 -9.94 10.48
CA PRO A 29 5.60 -9.32 11.77
C PRO A 29 6.87 -9.05 12.58
N GLY A 30 6.97 -7.85 13.17
CA GLY A 30 8.08 -7.40 13.98
C GLY A 30 9.35 -7.03 13.20
N ALA A 31 9.36 -7.15 11.87
CA ALA A 31 10.52 -6.84 11.06
C ALA A 31 10.73 -5.33 10.90
N LEU A 32 11.95 -4.92 10.56
CA LEU A 32 12.27 -3.51 10.30
C LEU A 32 11.35 -2.87 9.24
N HIS A 33 11.06 -3.63 8.17
CA HIS A 33 10.24 -3.16 7.06
C HIS A 33 8.77 -2.90 7.45
N GLU A 34 8.21 -3.63 8.42
CA GLU A 34 6.86 -3.36 8.95
C GLU A 34 6.81 -1.95 9.55
N LYS A 35 7.80 -1.59 10.37
CA LYS A 35 7.86 -0.30 11.04
C LYS A 35 8.03 0.86 10.05
N THR A 36 8.91 0.71 9.07
CA THR A 36 9.12 1.75 8.05
C THR A 36 7.90 1.88 7.15
N PHE A 37 7.30 0.76 6.73
CA PHE A 37 6.08 0.74 5.94
C PHE A 37 4.91 1.39 6.68
N ALA A 38 4.71 1.07 7.96
CA ALA A 38 3.70 1.71 8.81
C ALA A 38 3.91 3.23 8.93
N SER A 39 5.15 3.69 8.97
CA SER A 39 5.48 5.13 8.99
C SER A 39 5.07 5.83 7.69
N VAL A 40 5.29 5.19 6.54
CA VAL A 40 4.85 5.72 5.24
C VAL A 40 3.31 5.68 5.14
N ASN A 41 2.67 4.59 5.56
CA ASN A 41 1.22 4.48 5.63
C ASN A 41 0.60 5.62 6.47
N ALA A 42 1.24 6.01 7.58
CA ALA A 42 0.78 7.14 8.40
C ALA A 42 0.81 8.48 7.65
N VAL A 43 1.74 8.66 6.70
CA VAL A 43 1.77 9.84 5.81
C VAL A 43 0.66 9.76 4.76
N VAL A 44 0.52 8.61 4.10
CA VAL A 44 -0.50 8.39 3.05
C VAL A 44 -1.91 8.63 3.58
N ARG A 45 -2.20 8.13 4.80
CA ARG A 45 -3.49 8.32 5.49
C ARG A 45 -3.87 9.77 5.74
N ARG A 46 -2.91 10.69 5.67
CA ARG A 46 -3.14 12.12 5.89
C ARG A 46 -3.36 12.88 4.59
N LEU A 47 -3.12 12.29 3.42
CA LEU A 47 -3.38 12.94 2.14
C LEU A 47 -4.85 13.35 2.04
N ASN A 48 -5.10 14.59 1.65
CA ASN A 48 -6.44 15.11 1.45
C ASN A 48 -6.54 15.93 0.14
N PRO A 49 -7.35 15.49 -0.84
CA PRO A 49 -8.12 14.23 -0.85
C PRO A 49 -7.23 12.98 -0.85
N GLN A 50 -7.83 11.82 -0.51
CA GLN A 50 -7.19 10.52 -0.67
C GLN A 50 -6.99 10.19 -2.17
N PRO A 51 -5.95 9.39 -2.53
CA PRO A 51 -5.75 8.92 -3.89
C PRO A 51 -7.00 8.23 -4.45
N GLU A 52 -7.28 8.47 -5.74
CA GLU A 52 -8.35 7.78 -6.46
C GLU A 52 -8.04 6.29 -6.59
N PHE A 53 -6.76 5.92 -6.71
CA PHE A 53 -6.29 4.55 -6.70
C PHE A 53 -4.80 4.47 -6.33
N ILE A 54 -4.34 3.26 -6.00
CA ILE A 54 -2.94 2.97 -5.71
C ILE A 54 -2.41 1.93 -6.70
N LEU A 55 -1.24 2.20 -7.27
CA LEU A 55 -0.49 1.29 -8.13
C LEU A 55 0.63 0.64 -7.31
N PHE A 56 0.67 -0.68 -7.28
CA PHE A 56 1.74 -1.44 -6.63
C PHE A 56 2.63 -2.12 -7.69
N PRO A 57 3.82 -1.56 -8.00
CA PRO A 57 4.66 -2.05 -9.08
C PRO A 57 5.47 -3.31 -8.74
N GLY A 58 5.56 -3.68 -7.45
CA GLY A 58 6.31 -4.84 -6.97
C GLY A 58 6.95 -4.61 -5.61
N ASP A 59 7.59 -5.68 -5.12
CA ASP A 59 8.35 -5.72 -3.87
C ASP A 59 7.54 -5.25 -2.65
N GLU A 60 6.26 -5.59 -2.59
CA GLU A 60 5.42 -5.24 -1.46
C GLU A 60 5.74 -6.10 -0.22
N ILE A 61 5.99 -7.40 -0.43
CA ILE A 61 6.50 -8.32 0.60
C ILE A 61 7.99 -8.60 0.39
N ILE A 62 8.69 -9.04 1.44
CA ILE A 62 10.12 -9.37 1.36
C ILE A 62 10.40 -10.47 0.32
N GLY A 63 9.56 -11.51 0.21
CA GLY A 63 9.58 -12.44 -0.92
C GLY A 63 10.81 -13.37 -1.05
N LEU A 64 11.78 -13.30 -0.14
CA LEU A 64 13.04 -14.07 -0.20
C LEU A 64 12.91 -15.49 0.39
N SER A 65 11.93 -16.27 -0.06
CA SER A 65 11.75 -17.66 0.40
C SER A 65 11.31 -18.57 -0.75
N PRO A 66 11.86 -19.79 -0.86
CA PRO A 66 11.36 -20.81 -1.78
C PRO A 66 10.08 -21.50 -1.26
N ASP A 67 9.72 -21.31 0.02
CA ASP A 67 8.52 -21.90 0.61
C ASP A 67 7.27 -21.08 0.27
N SER A 68 6.43 -21.64 -0.60
CA SER A 68 5.16 -21.04 -1.01
C SER A 68 4.17 -20.76 0.14
N THR A 69 4.25 -21.52 1.24
CA THR A 69 3.42 -21.30 2.43
C THR A 69 3.85 -20.05 3.16
N LEU A 70 5.17 -19.85 3.32
CA LEU A 70 5.73 -18.62 3.89
C LEU A 70 5.41 -17.41 3.03
N LEU A 71 5.55 -17.52 1.70
CA LEU A 71 5.20 -16.43 0.79
C LEU A 71 3.71 -16.04 0.89
N ARG A 72 2.81 -17.02 0.96
CA ARG A 72 1.37 -16.76 1.17
C ARG A 72 1.10 -16.11 2.53
N ALA A 73 1.81 -16.53 3.58
CA ALA A 73 1.68 -15.91 4.89
C ALA A 73 2.14 -14.45 4.89
N GLN A 74 3.26 -14.14 4.20
CA GLN A 74 3.72 -12.75 4.05
C GLN A 74 2.71 -11.89 3.31
N TRP A 75 2.18 -12.41 2.20
CA TRP A 75 1.15 -11.74 1.42
C TRP A 75 -0.10 -11.45 2.24
N ARG A 76 -0.60 -12.46 2.97
CA ARG A 76 -1.76 -12.32 3.86
C ARG A 76 -1.53 -11.27 4.93
N TYR A 77 -0.37 -11.31 5.60
CA TYR A 77 -0.04 -10.33 6.64
C TYR A 77 0.02 -8.90 6.08
N TRP A 78 0.73 -8.70 4.98
CA TRP A 78 0.83 -7.39 4.33
C TRP A 78 -0.54 -6.83 3.94
N PHE A 79 -1.39 -7.65 3.34
CA PHE A 79 -2.68 -7.19 2.86
C PHE A 79 -3.70 -7.02 3.97
N GLU A 80 -3.88 -8.04 4.82
CA GLU A 80 -4.94 -8.05 5.83
C GLU A 80 -4.59 -7.27 7.08
N THR A 81 -3.30 -7.10 7.39
CA THR A 81 -2.84 -6.39 8.60
C THR A 81 -2.21 -5.05 8.25
N GLU A 82 -1.11 -5.02 7.48
CA GLU A 82 -0.35 -3.78 7.26
C GLU A 82 -1.11 -2.75 6.41
N MET A 83 -1.94 -3.23 5.47
CA MET A 83 -2.80 -2.43 4.60
C MET A 83 -4.26 -2.34 5.08
N ALA A 84 -4.58 -2.82 6.28
CA ALA A 84 -5.95 -2.84 6.81
C ALA A 84 -6.59 -1.45 6.96
N TRP A 85 -5.76 -0.40 7.01
CA TRP A 85 -6.20 0.99 7.13
C TRP A 85 -6.88 1.54 5.86
N LEU A 86 -6.64 0.92 4.70
CA LEU A 86 -7.12 1.40 3.41
C LEU A 86 -8.56 0.96 3.18
N ASP A 87 -9.46 1.92 2.91
CA ASP A 87 -10.77 1.61 2.33
C ASP A 87 -10.57 1.24 0.85
N ARG A 88 -10.51 -0.06 0.59
CA ARG A 88 -10.24 -0.59 -0.75
C ARG A 88 -11.43 -0.48 -1.70
N ALA A 89 -12.63 -0.17 -1.20
CA ALA A 89 -13.78 0.11 -2.03
C ALA A 89 -13.75 1.56 -2.54
N ALA A 90 -13.34 2.50 -1.68
CA ALA A 90 -13.18 3.91 -2.04
C ALA A 90 -11.88 4.17 -2.83
N THR A 91 -10.78 3.50 -2.46
CA THR A 91 -9.45 3.65 -3.07
C THR A 91 -8.91 2.28 -3.49
N PRO A 92 -9.23 1.81 -4.70
CA PRO A 92 -8.78 0.51 -5.19
C PRO A 92 -7.25 0.45 -5.38
N GLY A 93 -6.68 -0.72 -5.08
CA GLY A 93 -5.29 -1.06 -5.38
C GLY A 93 -5.17 -1.96 -6.61
N THR A 94 -4.20 -1.72 -7.49
CA THR A 94 -3.93 -2.59 -8.65
C THR A 94 -2.44 -2.93 -8.78
N ARG A 95 -2.13 -4.17 -9.21
CA ARG A 95 -0.75 -4.65 -9.49
C ARG A 95 -0.36 -4.64 -10.96
N ARG A 96 -1.35 -4.43 -11.84
CA ARG A 96 -1.28 -4.15 -13.28
C ARG A 96 -2.50 -3.30 -13.59
N ALA A 97 -2.40 -2.33 -14.51
CA ALA A 97 -3.32 -1.21 -14.72
C ALA A 97 -4.84 -1.51 -14.81
N THR A 98 -5.28 -2.77 -14.79
CA THR A 98 -6.69 -3.18 -14.91
C THR A 98 -7.14 -4.32 -13.99
N THR A 99 -6.29 -4.87 -13.11
CA THR A 99 -6.70 -6.01 -12.23
C THR A 99 -6.71 -5.60 -10.76
N PRO A 100 -7.85 -5.70 -10.06
CA PRO A 100 -7.94 -5.45 -8.62
C PRO A 100 -7.00 -6.37 -7.85
N LEU A 101 -6.33 -5.81 -6.86
CA LEU A 101 -5.48 -6.58 -5.97
C LEU A 101 -6.34 -7.55 -5.15
N THR A 102 -6.17 -8.84 -5.44
CA THR A 102 -6.79 -9.94 -4.68
C THR A 102 -5.69 -10.92 -4.27
N ILE A 103 -5.75 -11.40 -3.03
CA ILE A 103 -4.91 -12.50 -2.56
C ILE A 103 -5.79 -13.74 -2.56
N ARG A 104 -5.40 -14.74 -3.36
CA ARG A 104 -6.01 -16.07 -3.37
C ARG A 104 -5.20 -17.02 -2.50
#